data_AF-A0A549SFA6-F1
#
_entry.id   AF-A0A549SFA6-F1
#
_cell.length_a   1.000
_cell.length_b   1.000
_cell.length_c   1.000
_cell.angle_alpha   90.00
_cell.angle_beta   90.00
_cell.angle_gamma   90.00
#
_symmetry.space_group_name_H-M   'P 1'
#
loop_
_entity.id
_entity.type
_entity.pdbx_description
1 polymer ?
#
loop_
_entity_poly.entity_id
_entity_poly.type
_entity_poly.pdbx_seq_one_letter_code
_entity_poly.pdbx_strand_id
1 'polypeptide(L)'
;MSASAILKLQAAGFSTEQVTALAELIDSQAATKADLEAAKHELGTQIGGVKSELGARIDGVKSDLEAAKHELGAQIGGVKSELGARIDSVKSDLEAAKHELGGRIDSLEHSLGSKIDCVDLRAE
;
A
#
# COMPACT_ATOMS: atom_id res chain seq x y z
N MET A 1 4.90 -56.51 8.23
CA MET A 1 3.64 -57.32 8.37
C MET A 1 3.42 -57.69 9.85
N SER A 2 2.19 -57.82 10.38
CA SER A 2 2.02 -58.17 11.82
C SER A 2 2.29 -59.65 12.10
N ALA A 3 2.79 -59.98 13.30
CA ALA A 3 3.03 -61.38 13.71
C ALA A 3 1.78 -62.26 13.63
N SER A 4 0.60 -61.69 13.89
CA SER A 4 -0.68 -62.40 13.73
C SER A 4 -0.98 -62.74 12.27
N ALA A 5 -0.64 -61.85 11.32
CA ALA A 5 -0.83 -62.11 9.89
C ALA A 5 0.14 -63.19 9.38
N ILE A 6 1.38 -63.19 9.88
CA ILE A 6 2.39 -64.22 9.59
C ILE A 6 1.88 -65.61 10.02
N LEU A 7 1.42 -65.74 11.28
CA LEU A 7 0.90 -67.01 11.80
C LEU A 7 -0.34 -67.52 11.04
N LYS A 8 -1.25 -66.62 10.65
CA LYS A 8 -2.43 -66.98 9.87
C LYS A 8 -2.08 -67.51 8.48
N LEU A 9 -1.08 -66.92 7.81
CA LEU A 9 -0.63 -67.38 6.49
C LEU A 9 0.08 -68.73 6.57
N GLN A 10 0.90 -68.96 7.59
CA GLN A 10 1.52 -70.27 7.81
C GLN A 10 0.48 -71.35 8.10
N ALA A 11 -0.53 -71.03 8.92
CA ALA A 11 -1.65 -71.95 9.20
C ALA A 11 -2.51 -72.25 7.95
N ALA A 12 -2.51 -71.35 6.95
CA ALA A 12 -3.18 -71.55 5.67
C ALA A 12 -2.35 -72.38 4.66
N GLY A 13 -1.15 -72.85 5.04
CA GLY A 13 -0.33 -73.75 4.22
C GLY A 13 0.79 -73.08 3.41
N PHE A 14 1.03 -71.77 3.58
CA PHE A 14 2.18 -71.10 2.95
C PHE A 14 3.49 -71.47 3.66
N SER A 15 4.57 -71.66 2.91
CA SER A 15 5.88 -71.98 3.49
C SER A 15 6.46 -70.78 4.23
N THR A 16 7.38 -71.04 5.16
CA THR A 16 8.09 -70.00 5.88
C THR A 16 8.85 -69.07 4.93
N GLU A 17 9.49 -69.58 3.86
CA GLU A 17 10.15 -68.71 2.88
C GLU A 17 9.15 -67.79 2.16
N GLN A 18 7.97 -68.29 1.79
CA GLN A 18 6.95 -67.49 1.09
C GLN A 18 6.42 -66.35 1.97
N VAL A 19 6.13 -66.63 3.24
CA VAL A 19 5.61 -65.62 4.18
C VAL A 19 6.68 -64.60 4.55
N THR A 20 7.94 -65.04 4.71
CA THR A 20 9.09 -64.13 4.97
C THR A 20 9.35 -63.21 3.79
N ALA A 21 9.39 -63.74 2.56
CA ALA A 21 9.59 -62.92 1.36
C ALA A 21 8.48 -61.86 1.19
N LEU A 22 7.22 -62.21 1.49
CA LEU A 22 6.11 -61.26 1.46
C LEU A 22 6.22 -60.22 2.58
N ALA A 23 6.65 -60.61 3.79
CA ALA A 23 6.87 -59.69 4.89
C ALA A 23 7.96 -58.67 4.56
N GLU A 24 9.08 -59.11 4.00
CA GLU A 24 10.19 -58.24 3.54
C GLU A 24 9.74 -57.30 2.41
N LEU A 25 8.96 -57.78 1.45
CA LEU A 25 8.37 -56.94 0.41
C LEU A 25 7.46 -55.86 1.00
N ILE A 26 6.59 -56.22 1.94
CA ILE A 26 5.68 -55.27 2.59
C ILE A 26 6.46 -54.25 3.42
N ASP A 27 7.46 -54.69 4.18
CA ASP A 27 8.24 -53.79 5.04
C ASP A 27 9.16 -52.86 4.23
N SER A 28 9.57 -53.27 3.02
CA SER A 28 10.35 -52.41 2.11
C SER A 28 9.51 -51.42 1.28
N GLN A 29 8.23 -51.70 1.05
CA GLN A 29 7.36 -50.84 0.23
C GLN A 29 6.35 -50.02 1.04
N ALA A 30 6.03 -50.41 2.27
CA ALA A 30 5.04 -49.72 3.08
C ALA A 30 5.64 -48.49 3.76
N ALA A 31 5.04 -47.32 3.50
CA ALA A 31 5.21 -46.18 4.38
C ALA A 31 4.70 -46.55 5.77
N THR A 32 5.54 -46.36 6.78
CA THR A 32 5.21 -46.67 8.17
C THR A 32 4.35 -45.56 8.77
N LYS A 33 3.71 -45.85 9.90
CA LYS A 33 3.03 -44.81 10.69
C LYS A 33 4.00 -43.70 11.12
N ALA A 34 5.27 -44.03 11.36
CA ALA A 34 6.28 -43.04 11.72
C ALA A 34 6.58 -42.08 10.57
N ASP A 35 6.67 -42.59 9.33
CA ASP A 35 6.89 -41.77 8.14
C ASP A 35 5.73 -40.78 7.93
N LEU A 36 4.49 -41.24 8.15
CA LEU A 36 3.31 -40.39 8.04
C LEU A 36 3.29 -39.27 9.10
N GLU A 37 3.62 -39.59 10.36
CA GLU A 37 3.70 -38.57 11.41
C GLU A 37 4.85 -37.58 11.18
N ALA A 38 5.99 -38.05 10.65
CA ALA A 38 7.10 -37.18 10.26
C ALA A 38 6.69 -36.21 9.15
N ALA A 39 6.06 -36.72 8.08
CA ALA A 39 5.55 -35.90 6.98
C ALA A 39 4.50 -34.89 7.46
N LYS A 40 3.59 -35.31 8.35
CA LYS A 40 2.58 -34.43 8.95
C LYS A 40 3.22 -33.32 9.79
N HIS A 41 4.25 -33.63 10.57
CA HIS A 41 4.97 -32.64 11.36
C HIS A 41 5.73 -31.64 10.46
N GLU A 42 6.40 -32.13 9.42
CA GLU A 42 7.08 -31.29 8.45
C GLU A 42 6.10 -30.34 7.74
N LEU A 43 4.98 -30.86 7.23
CA LEU A 43 3.93 -30.04 6.63
C LEU A 43 3.36 -29.02 7.62
N GLY A 44 3.13 -29.40 8.88
CA GLY A 44 2.69 -28.47 9.91
C GLY A 44 3.69 -27.32 10.14
N THR A 45 4.99 -27.65 10.12
CA THR A 45 6.07 -26.66 10.24
C THR A 45 6.12 -25.73 9.04
N GLN A 46 6.03 -26.28 7.82
CA GLN A 46 6.02 -25.50 6.58
C GLN A 46 4.80 -24.57 6.51
N ILE A 47 3.60 -25.06 6.86
CA ILE A 47 2.37 -24.25 6.92
C ILE A 47 2.53 -23.12 7.95
N GLY A 48 3.09 -23.41 9.12
CA GLY A 48 3.40 -22.41 10.14
C GLY A 48 4.34 -21.33 9.62
N GLY A 49 5.41 -21.74 8.93
CA GLY A 49 6.38 -20.83 8.30
C GLY A 49 5.73 -19.91 7.25
N VAL A 50 4.97 -20.49 6.32
CA VAL A 50 4.24 -19.71 5.29
C VAL A 50 3.25 -18.73 5.92
N LYS A 51 2.51 -19.16 6.96
CA LYS A 51 1.58 -18.27 7.67
C LYS A 51 2.31 -17.08 8.32
N SER A 52 3.48 -17.33 8.90
CA SER A 52 4.31 -16.27 9.50
C SER A 52 4.85 -15.31 8.45
N GLU A 53 5.36 -15.81 7.32
CA GLU A 53 5.87 -14.99 6.22
C GLU A 53 4.76 -14.11 5.62
N LEU A 54 3.58 -14.69 5.39
CA LEU A 54 2.42 -13.95 4.91
C LEU A 54 1.98 -12.88 5.91
N GLY A 55 1.99 -13.18 7.22
CA GLY A 55 1.72 -12.21 8.26
C GLY A 55 2.67 -11.02 8.19
N ALA A 56 3.98 -11.29 8.14
CA ALA A 56 5.00 -10.25 8.03
C ALA A 56 4.86 -9.41 6.75
N ARG A 57 4.54 -10.04 5.61
CA ARG A 57 4.27 -9.33 4.35
C ARG A 57 3.03 -8.44 4.44
N ILE A 58 1.95 -8.92 5.05
CA ILE A 58 0.73 -8.13 5.26
C ILE A 58 1.03 -6.91 6.12
N ASP A 59 1.77 -7.08 7.21
CA ASP A 59 2.12 -5.97 8.11
C ASP A 59 3.06 -4.97 7.44
N GLY A 60 4.01 -5.44 6.62
CA GLY A 60 4.84 -4.59 5.75
C GLY A 60 4.00 -3.73 4.80
N VAL A 61 3.08 -4.35 4.05
CA VAL A 61 2.19 -3.64 3.13
C VAL A 61 1.32 -2.62 3.84
N LYS A 62 0.83 -2.92 5.06
CA LYS A 62 0.07 -1.94 5.86
C LYS A 62 0.94 -0.75 6.24
N SER A 63 2.18 -0.99 6.68
CA SER A 63 3.12 0.08 7.03
C SER A 63 3.41 0.97 5.83
N ASP A 64 3.68 0.38 4.67
CA ASP A 64 3.95 1.12 3.43
C ASP A 64 2.73 1.96 3.01
N LEU A 65 1.52 1.42 3.16
CA LEU A 65 0.28 2.14 2.84
C LEU A 65 0.06 3.34 3.77
N GLU A 66 0.31 3.20 5.07
CA GLU A 66 0.18 4.32 6.01
C GLU A 66 1.25 5.39 5.77
N ALA A 67 2.48 4.99 5.41
CA ALA A 67 3.54 5.93 5.02
C ALA A 67 3.13 6.73 3.77
N ALA A 68 2.61 6.06 2.74
CA ALA A 68 2.14 6.69 1.52
C ALA A 68 0.97 7.66 1.77
N LYS A 69 0.01 7.29 2.64
CA LYS A 69 -1.08 8.19 3.05
C LYS A 69 -0.55 9.45 3.74
N HIS A 70 0.43 9.31 4.63
CA HIS A 70 1.05 10.44 5.31
C HIS A 70 1.78 11.37 4.34
N GLU A 71 2.56 10.81 3.41
CA GLU A 71 3.25 11.58 2.38
C GLU A 71 2.27 12.36 1.49
N LEU A 72 1.22 11.70 1.00
CA LEU A 72 0.18 12.35 0.21
C LEU A 72 -0.54 13.45 1.01
N GLY A 73 -0.82 13.22 2.28
CA GLY A 73 -1.40 14.23 3.17
C GLY A 73 -0.51 15.46 3.31
N ALA A 74 0.80 15.27 3.45
CA ALA A 74 1.77 16.36 3.52
C ALA A 74 1.87 17.12 2.19
N GLN A 75 1.92 16.41 1.04
CA GLN A 75 1.95 17.03 -0.29
C GLN A 75 0.69 17.87 -0.55
N ILE A 76 -0.50 17.34 -0.24
CA ILE A 76 -1.77 18.07 -0.36
C ILE A 76 -1.77 19.32 0.54
N GLY A 77 -1.27 19.20 1.77
CA GLY A 77 -1.11 20.33 2.68
C GLY A 77 -0.18 21.41 2.13
N GLY A 78 0.96 21.01 1.55
CA GLY A 78 1.91 21.91 0.89
C GLY A 78 1.28 22.67 -0.27
N VAL A 79 0.67 21.95 -1.21
CA VAL A 79 0.00 22.56 -2.39
C VAL A 79 -1.11 23.52 -1.96
N LYS A 80 -1.90 23.18 -0.93
CA LYS A 80 -2.95 24.07 -0.40
C LYS A 80 -2.36 25.36 0.16
N SER A 81 -1.24 25.28 0.86
CA SER A 81 -0.53 26.45 1.41
C SER A 81 0.02 27.34 0.30
N GLU A 82 0.70 26.75 -0.70
CA GLU A 82 1.24 27.48 -1.85
C GLU A 82 0.15 28.19 -2.66
N LEU A 83 -0.97 27.50 -2.92
CA LEU A 83 -2.12 28.11 -3.59
C LEU A 83 -2.73 29.25 -2.76
N GLY A 84 -2.83 29.09 -1.44
CA GLY A 84 -3.29 30.15 -0.53
C GLY A 84 -2.40 31.39 -0.63
N ALA A 85 -1.08 31.23 -0.51
CA ALA A 85 -0.12 32.33 -0.63
C ALA A 85 -0.20 33.01 -2.00
N ARG A 86 -0.36 32.24 -3.08
CA ARG A 86 -0.49 32.79 -4.43
C ARG A 86 -1.79 33.58 -4.62
N ILE A 87 -2.90 33.11 -4.05
CA ILE A 87 -4.17 33.83 -4.06
C ILE A 87 -4.04 35.16 -3.31
N ASP A 88 -3.40 35.16 -2.15
CA ASP A 88 -3.21 36.38 -1.36
C ASP A 88 -2.29 37.38 -2.06
N SER A 89 -1.21 36.89 -2.70
CA SER A 89 -0.35 37.72 -3.56
C SER A 89 -1.14 38.38 -4.69
N VAL A 90 -1.93 37.60 -5.44
CA VAL A 90 -2.74 38.12 -6.55
C VAL A 90 -3.78 39.15 -6.07
N LYS A 91 -4.40 38.92 -4.90
CA LYS A 91 -5.31 39.91 -4.30
C LYS A 91 -4.58 41.22 -3.98
N SER A 92 -3.39 41.14 -3.39
CA SER A 92 -2.57 42.31 -3.07
C SER A 92 -2.19 43.08 -4.33
N ASP A 93 -1.75 42.38 -5.38
CA ASP A 93 -1.39 42.99 -6.66
C ASP A 93 -2.60 43.68 -7.31
N LEU A 94 -3.79 43.06 -7.23
CA LEU A 94 -5.03 43.64 -7.76
C LEU A 94 -5.44 44.90 -7.00
N GLU A 95 -5.39 44.91 -5.67
CA GLU A 95 -5.69 46.10 -4.87
C GLU A 95 -4.69 47.25 -5.14
N ALA A 96 -3.40 46.91 -5.29
CA ALA A 96 -2.38 47.89 -5.68
C ALA A 96 -2.67 48.50 -7.06
N ALA A 97 -2.98 47.67 -8.06
CA ALA A 97 -3.34 48.13 -9.40
C ALA A 97 -4.61 49.00 -9.40
N LYS A 98 -5.62 48.63 -8.61
CA LYS A 98 -6.85 49.41 -8.44
C LYS A 98 -6.56 50.79 -7.81
N HIS A 99 -5.71 50.84 -6.80
CA HIS A 99 -5.30 52.10 -6.18
C HIS A 99 -4.51 52.98 -7.15
N GLU A 100 -3.58 52.40 -7.93
CA GLU A 100 -2.82 53.15 -8.94
C GLU A 100 -3.75 53.74 -10.01
N LEU A 101 -4.69 52.94 -10.52
CA LEU A 101 -5.69 53.39 -11.50
C LEU A 101 -6.57 54.51 -10.93
N GLY A 102 -7.00 54.40 -9.67
CA GLY A 102 -7.75 55.45 -8.98
C GLY A 102 -6.97 56.77 -8.95
N GLY A 103 -5.72 56.75 -8.50
CA GLY A 103 -4.89 57.97 -8.47
C GLY A 103 -4.62 58.58 -9.85
N ARG A 104 -4.51 57.75 -10.89
CA ARG A 104 -4.39 58.22 -12.28
C ARG A 104 -5.67 58.88 -12.79
N ILE A 105 -6.83 58.36 -12.42
CA ILE A 105 -8.13 58.97 -12.73
C ILE A 105 -8.25 60.32 -12.03
N ASP A 106 -7.99 60.39 -10.72
CA ASP A 106 -8.05 61.64 -9.95
C ASP A 106 -7.14 62.73 -10.57
N SER A 107 -5.92 62.33 -10.98
CA SER A 107 -4.96 63.23 -11.64
C SER A 107 -5.46 63.74 -13.00
N LEU A 108 -6.12 62.87 -13.78
CA LEU A 108 -6.72 63.24 -15.07
C LEU A 108 -7.92 64.18 -14.86
N GLU A 109 -8.80 63.89 -13.90
CA GLU A 109 -9.93 64.74 -13.56
C GLU A 109 -9.48 66.14 -13.15
N HIS A 110 -8.46 66.25 -12.29
CA HIS A 110 -7.89 67.53 -11.89
C HIS A 110 -7.27 68.31 -13.06
N SER A 111 -6.54 67.62 -13.94
CA SER A 111 -5.94 68.23 -15.13
C SER A 111 -6.99 68.74 -16.11
N LEU A 112 -8.06 67.97 -16.32
CA LEU A 112 -9.16 68.36 -17.20
C LEU A 112 -9.96 69.54 -16.62
N GLY A 113 -10.28 69.50 -15.32
CA GLY A 113 -10.94 70.61 -14.63
C GLY A 113 -10.16 71.92 -14.79
N SER A 114 -8.85 71.88 -14.52
CA SER A 114 -7.98 73.06 -14.67
C SER A 114 -7.94 73.61 -16.11
N LYS A 115 -8.02 72.72 -17.11
CA LYS A 115 -8.07 73.14 -18.53
C LYS A 115 -9.40 73.77 -18.91
N ILE A 116 -10.52 73.25 -18.38
CA ILE A 116 -11.86 73.82 -18.60
C ILE A 116 -11.92 75.22 -18.00
N ASP A 117 -11.51 75.38 -16.74
CA ASP A 117 -11.49 76.69 -16.05
C ASP A 117 -10.69 77.74 -16.86
N CYS A 118 -9.55 77.33 -17.43
CA CYS A 118 -8.71 78.18 -18.26
C CYS A 118 -9.38 78.58 -19.60
N VAL A 119 -10.15 77.68 -20.21
CA VAL A 119 -10.89 77.96 -21.45
C VAL A 119 -12.05 78.91 -21.16
N ASP A 120 -12.78 78.68 -20.08
CA ASP A 120 -13.92 79.50 -19.67
C ASP A 120 -13.48 80.95 -19.39
N LEU A 121 -12.38 81.13 -18.64
CA LEU A 121 -11.78 82.45 -18.39
C LEU A 121 -11.34 83.20 -19.66
N ARG A 122 -11.02 82.47 -20.74
CA ARG A 122 -10.60 83.07 -22.01
C ARG A 122 -11.79 83.41 -22.93
N ALA A 123 -12.95 82.82 -22.67
CA ALA A 123 -14.17 83.05 -23.43
C ALA A 123 -14.98 84.25 -22.91
N GLU A 124 -14.73 84.70 -21.67
CA GLU A 124 -15.24 85.95 -21.05
C GLU A 124 -14.45 87.19 -21.51
#